data_AF-A0A931Q235-F1
#
_entry.id   AF-A0A931Q235-F1
#
_cell.length_a   1.000
_cell.length_b   1.000
_cell.length_c   1.000
_cell.angle_alpha   90.00
_cell.angle_beta   90.00
_cell.angle_gamma   90.00
#
_symmetry.space_group_name_H-M   'P 1'
#
loop_
_entity.id
_entity.type
_entity.pdbx_description
1 polymer ?
#
loop_
_entity_poly.entity_id
_entity_poly.type
_entity_poly.pdbx_seq_one_letter_code
_entity_poly.pdbx_strand_id
1 'polypeptide(L)'
;MVSKTTFYNHLFRKPVGRHVILVCDSVTCWIMGYEKLMDHLKTSLGVEFGETTADGRFTVLPIQCLGACDQAPAVMIDDELYGCNSEAGASQRSTPESIGKASVHIYDLDRKVLLKKVALTQQSGHFCNDIALDANGNAYITDSFSPIIWKVDSTTFVLSEFVNDDRFRGEGFNLNGIQITSDGKYLITVKMNSGQLFRISLKDRAVIEIKLNRPIDAGDGMIFSDKHELLVVEGFGAKEPGIANLIFSKDYSSATVSKKFQSPRIKVPTTITIADGRLFVVNSQFNHLFKPEELGPPEPAFSIVGFDLKQLKQQGGVAMKKVLFVVTNHDKLGNTGKQTGFYLSEVSHPHKVLTEKGFEIDFVSPKGGKAPMDGIDLNDPINKSFLNNKSYVAKVENTLTPDQVNPADYAAIFYAGGHGTMWDFPDNEKIAKIASAVYENGGVVAAVCHGPAGLVNIKLPNGKYLVDGKTVSSFTNEEEKAVGLNNVVPFLLESMLIERGARHTKAPLWQLHVEVSERLITGQNPASAEQVGRAMVKLLSK
;
A
#
# COMPACT_ATOMS: atom_id res chain seq x y z
N MET A 1 23.42 11.10 -47.44
CA MET A 1 23.55 12.21 -46.46
C MET A 1 22.55 12.01 -45.35
N VAL A 2 22.97 11.47 -44.22
CA VAL A 2 22.15 11.36 -43.01
C VAL A 2 22.24 12.71 -42.29
N SER A 3 21.17 13.50 -42.27
CA SER A 3 21.21 14.82 -41.60
C SER A 3 21.36 14.63 -40.10
N LYS A 4 22.18 15.47 -39.43
CA LYS A 4 22.51 15.40 -37.99
C LYS A 4 21.29 15.26 -37.05
N THR A 5 20.09 15.57 -37.53
CA THR A 5 18.81 15.46 -36.81
C THR A 5 18.27 14.03 -36.66
N THR A 6 18.72 13.01 -37.43
CA THR A 6 18.20 11.62 -37.32
C THR A 6 18.68 10.88 -36.08
N PHE A 7 19.71 11.40 -35.41
CA PHE A 7 20.29 10.77 -34.23
C PHE A 7 19.49 11.07 -32.94
N TYR A 8 18.69 12.13 -32.94
CA TYR A 8 17.87 12.53 -31.79
C TYR A 8 16.43 12.05 -32.01
N ASN A 9 16.05 10.97 -31.31
CA ASN A 9 14.73 10.35 -31.43
C ASN A 9 13.55 11.22 -30.94
N HIS A 10 13.84 12.40 -30.39
CA HIS A 10 12.86 13.39 -29.90
C HIS A 10 12.75 14.64 -30.80
N LEU A 11 13.46 14.68 -31.95
CA LEU A 11 13.34 15.75 -32.94
C LEU A 11 12.49 15.27 -34.13
N PHE A 12 11.21 15.65 -34.14
CA PHE A 12 10.27 15.25 -35.18
C PHE A 12 10.42 16.12 -36.45
N ARG A 13 10.45 15.46 -37.61
CA ARG A 13 10.57 16.12 -38.93
C ARG A 13 9.22 16.39 -39.60
N LYS A 14 8.15 15.92 -38.96
CA LYS A 14 6.76 16.09 -39.37
C LYS A 14 5.95 16.41 -38.10
N PRO A 15 4.83 17.12 -38.21
CA PRO A 15 3.90 17.27 -37.10
C PRO A 15 3.50 15.90 -36.54
N VAL A 16 3.49 15.80 -35.21
CA VAL A 16 3.00 14.63 -34.47
C VAL A 16 1.69 15.01 -33.77
N GLY A 17 0.94 14.00 -33.35
CA GLY A 17 -0.27 14.14 -32.55
C GLY A 17 0.01 14.70 -31.17
N ARG A 18 -1.07 15.01 -30.45
CA ARG A 18 -1.00 15.56 -29.09
C ARG A 18 -0.21 14.67 -28.14
N HIS A 19 -0.31 13.36 -28.33
CA HIS A 19 0.36 12.34 -27.56
C HIS A 19 1.30 11.54 -28.45
N VAL A 20 2.54 11.31 -28.00
CA VAL A 20 3.52 10.48 -28.72
C VAL A 20 3.76 9.18 -27.96
N ILE A 21 3.39 8.07 -28.60
CA ILE A 21 3.58 6.72 -28.07
C ILE A 21 4.91 6.19 -28.63
N LEU A 22 5.88 6.02 -27.75
CA LEU A 22 7.22 5.55 -28.06
C LEU A 22 7.34 4.08 -27.66
N VAL A 23 7.45 3.18 -28.65
CA VAL A 23 7.57 1.73 -28.43
C VAL A 23 9.02 1.32 -28.53
N CYS A 24 9.56 0.71 -27.46
CA CYS A 24 10.95 0.27 -27.42
C CYS A 24 11.19 -0.91 -28.37
N ASP A 25 12.09 -0.77 -29.33
CA ASP A 25 12.53 -1.81 -30.27
C ASP A 25 13.96 -2.32 -29.98
N SER A 26 14.48 -2.02 -28.79
CA SER A 26 15.76 -2.52 -28.31
C SER A 26 15.82 -4.05 -28.27
N VAL A 27 17.03 -4.62 -28.26
CA VAL A 27 17.27 -6.08 -28.27
C VAL A 27 16.38 -6.83 -27.26
N THR A 28 16.23 -6.33 -26.03
CA THR A 28 15.41 -6.99 -25.02
C THR A 28 13.92 -6.94 -25.33
N CYS A 29 13.41 -5.80 -25.80
CA CYS A 29 12.01 -5.67 -26.21
C CYS A 29 11.70 -6.47 -27.47
N TRP A 30 12.65 -6.55 -28.40
CA TRP A 30 12.59 -7.45 -29.55
C TRP A 30 12.49 -8.92 -29.15
N ILE A 31 13.37 -9.40 -28.26
CA ILE A 31 13.32 -10.77 -27.74
C ILE A 31 11.97 -11.08 -27.08
N MET A 32 11.37 -10.10 -26.40
CA MET A 32 10.09 -10.24 -25.71
C MET A 32 8.87 -10.03 -26.63
N GLY A 33 9.08 -9.82 -27.93
CA GLY A 33 8.02 -9.75 -28.93
C GLY A 33 7.25 -8.43 -28.96
N TYR A 34 7.95 -7.29 -28.88
CA TYR A 34 7.36 -5.95 -28.98
C TYR A 34 6.49 -5.76 -30.24
N GLU A 35 6.70 -6.56 -31.29
CA GLU A 35 5.90 -6.54 -32.52
C GLU A 35 4.42 -6.79 -32.23
N LYS A 36 4.08 -7.65 -31.27
CA LYS A 36 2.67 -7.90 -30.88
C LYS A 36 2.02 -6.68 -30.25
N LEU A 37 2.79 -5.95 -29.45
CA LEU A 37 2.35 -4.70 -28.83
C LEU A 37 2.18 -3.61 -29.89
N MET A 38 3.11 -3.55 -30.84
CA MET A 38 3.04 -2.66 -31.99
C MET A 38 1.80 -2.94 -32.85
N ASP A 39 1.56 -4.20 -33.23
CA ASP A 39 0.40 -4.60 -34.03
C ASP A 39 -0.93 -4.30 -33.33
N HIS A 40 -0.96 -4.49 -32.00
CA HIS A 40 -2.09 -4.10 -31.18
C HIS A 40 -2.32 -2.59 -31.22
N LEU A 41 -1.27 -1.76 -31.07
CA LEU A 41 -1.38 -0.31 -31.13
C LEU A 41 -1.86 0.18 -32.50
N LYS A 42 -1.31 -0.39 -33.59
CA LYS A 42 -1.76 -0.08 -34.95
C LYS A 42 -3.24 -0.39 -35.16
N THR A 43 -3.68 -1.57 -34.72
CA THR A 43 -5.06 -2.01 -34.84
C THR A 43 -6.01 -1.14 -34.00
N SER A 44 -5.62 -0.87 -32.75
CA SER A 44 -6.44 -0.11 -31.81
C SER A 44 -6.55 1.38 -32.16
N LEU A 45 -5.50 1.96 -32.74
CA LEU A 45 -5.43 3.38 -33.06
C LEU A 45 -5.74 3.67 -34.54
N GLY A 46 -5.80 2.65 -35.40
CA GLY A 46 -6.06 2.79 -36.83
C GLY A 46 -5.00 3.60 -37.57
N VAL A 47 -3.73 3.46 -37.16
CA VAL A 47 -2.58 4.18 -37.73
C VAL A 47 -1.42 3.23 -37.99
N GLU A 48 -0.65 3.50 -39.03
CA GLU A 48 0.66 2.88 -39.20
C GLU A 48 1.74 3.60 -38.38
N PHE A 49 2.93 3.01 -38.40
CA PHE A 49 4.08 3.57 -37.72
C PHE A 49 4.53 4.90 -38.32
N GLY A 50 4.79 5.88 -37.46
CA GLY A 50 5.10 7.24 -37.87
C GLY A 50 3.89 8.02 -38.37
N GLU A 51 2.70 7.42 -38.34
CA GLU A 51 1.45 8.11 -38.63
C GLU A 51 0.81 8.65 -37.36
N THR A 52 -0.06 9.62 -37.58
CA THR A 52 -0.85 10.26 -36.53
C THR A 52 -2.31 9.93 -36.76
N THR A 53 -3.07 9.68 -35.68
CA THR A 53 -4.50 9.39 -35.78
C THR A 53 -5.24 10.53 -36.48
N ALA A 54 -6.33 10.22 -37.18
CA ALA A 54 -7.06 11.21 -37.99
C ALA A 54 -7.60 12.40 -37.16
N ASP A 55 -7.78 12.22 -35.86
CA ASP A 55 -8.20 13.26 -34.90
C ASP A 55 -7.02 14.02 -34.25
N GLY A 56 -5.80 13.75 -34.71
CA GLY A 56 -4.57 14.38 -34.25
C GLY A 56 -4.17 14.01 -32.81
N ARG A 57 -4.72 12.92 -32.24
CA ARG A 57 -4.45 12.54 -30.85
C ARG A 57 -3.13 11.82 -30.66
N PHE A 58 -2.86 10.77 -31.43
CA PHE A 58 -1.74 9.87 -31.15
C PHE A 58 -0.81 9.74 -32.35
N THR A 59 0.50 9.81 -32.13
CA THR A 59 1.51 9.32 -33.07
C THR A 59 2.23 8.13 -32.47
N VAL A 60 2.36 7.04 -33.23
CA VAL A 60 3.10 5.85 -32.79
C VAL A 60 4.48 5.83 -33.43
N LEU A 61 5.53 5.83 -32.61
CA LEU A 61 6.93 5.89 -33.03
C LEU A 61 7.77 4.79 -32.36
N PRO A 62 8.88 4.36 -32.97
CA PRO A 62 9.83 3.48 -32.32
C PRO A 62 10.78 4.28 -31.42
N ILE A 63 11.42 3.57 -30.49
CA ILE A 63 12.65 4.03 -29.86
C ILE A 63 13.63 2.89 -29.70
N GLN A 64 14.88 3.18 -30.02
CA GLN A 64 15.98 2.25 -29.88
C GLN A 64 16.17 1.72 -28.45
N CYS A 65 15.86 2.50 -27.42
CA CYS A 65 15.90 2.06 -26.03
C CYS A 65 15.14 3.02 -25.12
N LEU A 66 14.29 2.49 -24.22
CA LEU A 66 13.67 3.24 -23.12
C LEU A 66 14.38 3.06 -21.77
N GLY A 67 15.45 2.24 -21.70
CA GLY A 67 16.13 1.93 -20.45
C GLY A 67 15.37 1.00 -19.49
N ALA A 68 14.14 0.59 -19.84
CA ALA A 68 13.26 -0.29 -19.05
C ALA A 68 13.37 -1.77 -19.48
N CYS A 69 14.59 -2.29 -19.62
CA CYS A 69 14.82 -3.64 -20.14
C CYS A 69 14.21 -4.75 -19.28
N ASP A 70 14.05 -4.52 -17.97
CA ASP A 70 13.41 -5.44 -17.03
C ASP A 70 11.88 -5.51 -17.19
N GLN A 71 11.29 -4.55 -17.91
CA GLN A 71 9.85 -4.45 -18.17
C GLN A 71 9.51 -4.66 -19.66
N ALA A 72 10.40 -5.29 -20.42
CA ALA A 72 10.21 -5.54 -21.85
C ALA A 72 8.99 -6.45 -22.14
N PRO A 73 8.13 -6.14 -23.14
CA PRO A 73 8.21 -4.98 -24.04
C PRO A 73 7.72 -3.68 -23.39
N ALA A 74 8.48 -2.59 -23.57
CA ALA A 74 8.24 -1.30 -22.91
C ALA A 74 7.71 -0.21 -23.87
N VAL A 75 6.83 0.66 -23.35
CA VAL A 75 6.24 1.82 -24.05
C VAL A 75 6.27 3.06 -23.16
N MET A 76 6.45 4.23 -23.75
CA MET A 76 6.36 5.55 -23.09
C MET A 76 5.31 6.42 -23.79
N ILE A 77 4.54 7.20 -23.02
CA ILE A 77 3.47 8.08 -23.52
C ILE A 77 3.55 9.42 -22.77
N ASP A 78 4.04 10.47 -23.44
CA ASP A 78 4.18 11.87 -22.97
C ASP A 78 4.94 12.13 -21.66
N ASP A 79 5.08 13.42 -21.27
CA ASP A 79 5.63 13.95 -19.99
C ASP A 79 5.14 15.41 -19.68
N GLU A 80 3.85 15.59 -19.35
CA GLU A 80 3.27 16.90 -18.92
C GLU A 80 3.40 17.16 -17.41
N LEU A 81 3.78 18.38 -17.02
CA LEU A 81 3.81 18.83 -15.62
C LEU A 81 2.76 19.92 -15.35
N TYR A 82 1.94 19.69 -14.32
CA TYR A 82 0.97 20.66 -13.81
C TYR A 82 1.57 21.34 -12.57
N GLY A 83 1.53 22.68 -12.52
CA GLY A 83 2.06 23.46 -11.41
C GLY A 83 1.11 24.57 -10.97
N CYS A 84 0.87 24.68 -9.67
CA CYS A 84 0.17 25.82 -9.08
C CYS A 84 1.07 27.05 -9.08
N ASN A 85 0.50 28.20 -9.44
CA ASN A 85 1.18 29.49 -9.36
C ASN A 85 0.23 30.53 -8.77
N SER A 86 0.67 31.18 -7.69
CA SER A 86 -0.15 32.11 -6.90
C SER A 86 0.66 33.35 -6.53
N GLU A 87 0.04 34.52 -6.64
CA GLU A 87 0.64 35.78 -6.18
C GLU A 87 0.13 36.11 -4.77
N ALA A 88 0.97 35.81 -3.78
CA ALA A 88 0.65 35.93 -2.36
C ALA A 88 0.84 37.37 -1.82
N GLY A 89 1.45 38.27 -2.60
CA GLY A 89 1.85 39.60 -2.11
C GLY A 89 3.21 39.63 -1.42
N ALA A 90 3.92 38.51 -1.39
CA ALA A 90 5.25 38.39 -0.76
C ALA A 90 6.40 38.81 -1.71
N SER A 91 6.13 38.96 -3.00
CA SER A 91 7.13 39.37 -4.00
C SER A 91 7.37 40.88 -3.96
N GLN A 92 8.61 41.32 -4.17
CA GLN A 92 8.92 42.76 -4.37
C GLN A 92 8.23 43.36 -5.61
N ARG A 93 7.70 42.52 -6.51
CA ARG A 93 6.96 42.93 -7.71
C ARG A 93 5.44 42.87 -7.54
N SER A 94 4.95 42.56 -6.34
CA SER A 94 3.51 42.47 -6.08
C SER A 94 2.85 43.84 -6.26
N THR A 95 1.70 43.88 -6.92
CA THR A 95 0.84 45.06 -7.01
C THR A 95 -0.55 44.74 -6.44
N PRO A 96 -1.33 45.74 -6.01
CA PRO A 96 -2.71 45.50 -5.54
C PRO A 96 -3.56 44.70 -6.55
N GLU A 97 -3.32 44.84 -7.84
CA GLU A 97 -4.02 44.13 -8.91
C GLU A 97 -3.49 42.72 -9.17
N SER A 98 -2.28 42.39 -8.73
CA SER A 98 -1.69 41.05 -8.92
C SER A 98 -1.99 40.12 -7.75
N ILE A 99 -2.09 40.67 -6.54
CA ILE A 99 -2.29 39.91 -5.31
C ILE A 99 -3.59 39.11 -5.35
N GLY A 100 -3.51 37.84 -4.95
CA GLY A 100 -4.64 36.92 -4.94
C GLY A 100 -5.05 36.41 -6.33
N LYS A 101 -4.24 36.65 -7.37
CA LYS A 101 -4.36 35.95 -8.65
C LYS A 101 -3.66 34.60 -8.58
N ALA A 102 -4.35 33.57 -9.04
CA ALA A 102 -3.85 32.21 -9.04
C ALA A 102 -4.20 31.49 -10.34
N SER A 103 -3.32 30.58 -10.75
CA SER A 103 -3.45 29.83 -12.00
C SER A 103 -2.71 28.51 -11.95
N VAL A 104 -3.24 27.53 -12.69
CA VAL A 104 -2.53 26.30 -13.03
C VAL A 104 -1.72 26.54 -14.30
N HIS A 105 -0.43 26.23 -14.25
CA HIS A 105 0.46 26.25 -15.39
C HIS A 105 0.74 24.81 -15.82
N ILE A 106 0.68 24.55 -17.12
CA ILE A 106 0.89 23.22 -17.70
C ILE A 106 2.11 23.31 -18.61
N TYR A 107 3.14 22.54 -18.28
CA TYR A 107 4.42 22.53 -18.95
C TYR A 107 4.64 21.22 -19.67
N ASP A 108 5.27 21.30 -20.83
CA ASP A 108 5.92 20.17 -21.46
C ASP A 108 7.39 20.20 -21.04
N LEU A 109 7.80 19.21 -20.24
CA LEU A 109 9.15 19.19 -19.69
C LEU A 109 10.22 18.84 -20.73
N ASP A 110 9.85 18.07 -21.75
CA ASP A 110 10.75 17.68 -22.85
C ASP A 110 11.07 18.86 -23.76
N ARG A 111 10.01 19.56 -24.19
CA ARG A 111 10.12 20.75 -25.03
C ARG A 111 10.52 21.98 -24.23
N LYS A 112 10.43 21.92 -22.89
CA LYS A 112 10.68 23.03 -21.96
C LYS A 112 9.82 24.26 -22.26
N VAL A 113 8.55 24.03 -22.60
CA VAL A 113 7.60 25.10 -22.95
C VAL A 113 6.39 25.08 -22.03
N LEU A 114 5.82 26.26 -21.77
CA LEU A 114 4.51 26.39 -21.16
C LEU A 114 3.44 26.12 -22.23
N LEU A 115 2.71 25.01 -22.08
CA LEU A 115 1.60 24.64 -22.97
C LEU A 115 0.39 25.52 -22.71
N LYS A 116 0.04 25.72 -21.44
CA LYS A 116 -1.17 26.46 -21.06
C LYS A 116 -1.04 27.13 -19.70
N LYS A 117 -1.66 28.30 -19.59
CA LYS A 117 -1.99 28.95 -18.32
C LYS A 117 -3.51 28.96 -18.17
N VAL A 118 -4.00 28.36 -17.08
CA VAL A 118 -5.41 28.28 -16.73
C VAL A 118 -5.61 29.09 -15.44
N ALA A 119 -6.17 30.29 -15.56
CA ALA A 119 -6.48 31.12 -14.39
C ALA A 119 -7.65 30.53 -13.61
N LEU A 120 -7.56 30.51 -12.27
CA LEU A 120 -8.67 30.03 -11.43
C LEU A 120 -9.92 30.91 -11.61
N THR A 121 -9.77 32.23 -11.51
CA THR A 121 -10.79 33.19 -11.93
C THR A 121 -10.13 34.48 -12.43
N GLN A 122 -10.93 35.42 -12.96
CA GLN A 122 -10.46 36.78 -13.27
C GLN A 122 -10.42 37.70 -12.04
N GLN A 123 -11.02 37.28 -10.92
CA GLN A 123 -11.09 38.02 -9.67
C GLN A 123 -9.90 37.66 -8.77
N SER A 124 -9.49 38.58 -7.90
CA SER A 124 -8.50 38.32 -6.86
C SER A 124 -9.13 37.62 -5.66
N GLY A 125 -8.32 36.96 -4.83
CA GLY A 125 -8.75 36.26 -3.62
C GLY A 125 -8.55 34.74 -3.66
N HIS A 126 -7.76 34.24 -4.62
CA HIS A 126 -7.48 32.82 -4.80
C HIS A 126 -6.02 32.50 -4.52
N PHE A 127 -5.76 31.28 -4.05
CA PHE A 127 -4.42 30.74 -3.86
C PHE A 127 -4.39 29.27 -4.26
N CYS A 128 -3.97 29.00 -5.51
CA CYS A 128 -3.68 27.65 -6.00
C CYS A 128 -2.56 27.06 -5.16
N ASN A 129 -2.84 25.94 -4.50
CA ASN A 129 -1.93 25.36 -3.53
C ASN A 129 -1.38 24.00 -3.99
N ASP A 130 -2.17 22.94 -3.87
CA ASP A 130 -1.76 21.57 -4.21
C ASP A 130 -2.64 20.98 -5.33
N ILE A 131 -2.11 19.98 -6.04
CA ILE A 131 -2.70 19.39 -7.24
C ILE A 131 -2.63 17.86 -7.16
N ALA A 132 -3.75 17.20 -7.46
CA ALA A 132 -3.80 15.75 -7.71
C ALA A 132 -4.29 15.45 -9.13
N LEU A 133 -3.73 14.43 -9.78
CA LEU A 133 -4.11 14.00 -11.12
C LEU A 133 -4.85 12.66 -11.08
N ASP A 134 -6.02 12.57 -11.72
CA ASP A 134 -6.70 11.27 -11.90
C ASP A 134 -6.09 10.45 -13.04
N ALA A 135 -6.54 9.20 -13.19
CA ALA A 135 -6.06 8.28 -14.22
C ALA A 135 -6.32 8.76 -15.67
N ASN A 136 -7.20 9.74 -15.86
CA ASN A 136 -7.45 10.38 -17.16
C ASN A 136 -6.63 11.67 -17.33
N GLY A 137 -5.74 11.99 -16.38
CA GLY A 137 -4.93 13.19 -16.35
C GLY A 137 -5.66 14.44 -15.88
N ASN A 138 -6.93 14.36 -15.45
CA ASN A 138 -7.60 15.58 -14.96
C ASN A 138 -6.96 16.04 -13.66
N ALA A 139 -6.68 17.33 -13.57
CA ALA A 139 -6.11 17.92 -12.37
C ALA A 139 -7.20 18.43 -11.43
N TYR A 140 -7.06 18.15 -10.14
CA TYR A 140 -7.90 18.64 -9.05
C TYR A 140 -7.04 19.51 -8.14
N ILE A 141 -7.50 20.73 -7.88
CA ILE A 141 -6.68 21.80 -7.31
C ILE A 141 -7.33 22.35 -6.07
N THR A 142 -6.57 22.42 -4.98
CA THR A 142 -7.00 23.13 -3.78
C THR A 142 -6.76 24.62 -3.90
N ASP A 143 -7.75 25.38 -3.44
CA ASP A 143 -7.65 26.82 -3.28
C ASP A 143 -7.63 27.18 -1.81
N SER A 144 -6.48 27.60 -1.28
CA SER A 144 -6.34 27.83 0.16
C SER A 144 -7.21 28.96 0.70
N PHE A 145 -7.64 29.89 -0.17
CA PHE A 145 -8.38 31.10 0.21
C PHE A 145 -9.84 31.07 -0.22
N SER A 146 -10.30 29.98 -0.84
CA SER A 146 -11.71 29.77 -1.14
C SER A 146 -12.17 28.37 -0.75
N PRO A 147 -13.47 28.13 -0.57
CA PRO A 147 -14.00 26.80 -0.24
C PRO A 147 -14.09 25.88 -1.48
N ILE A 148 -13.27 26.10 -2.51
CA ILE A 148 -13.42 25.45 -3.80
C ILE A 148 -12.26 24.49 -4.06
N ILE A 149 -12.60 23.28 -4.48
CA ILE A 149 -11.70 22.40 -5.23
C ILE A 149 -12.03 22.59 -6.71
N TRP A 150 -11.04 23.03 -7.47
CA TRP A 150 -11.17 23.22 -8.92
C TRP A 150 -10.80 21.94 -9.66
N LYS A 151 -11.32 21.78 -10.88
CA LYS A 151 -10.91 20.74 -11.82
C LYS A 151 -10.47 21.37 -13.14
N VAL A 152 -9.30 20.97 -13.65
CA VAL A 152 -8.87 21.23 -15.03
C VAL A 152 -9.01 19.94 -15.82
N ASP A 153 -9.79 19.98 -16.90
CA ASP A 153 -9.93 18.87 -17.82
C ASP A 153 -8.64 18.67 -18.63
N SER A 154 -8.14 17.44 -18.68
CA SER A 154 -6.83 17.13 -19.29
C SER A 154 -6.80 17.30 -20.81
N THR A 155 -7.96 17.19 -21.48
CA THR A 155 -8.03 17.25 -22.94
C THR A 155 -8.29 18.66 -23.44
N THR A 156 -9.12 19.41 -22.72
CA THR A 156 -9.59 20.74 -23.13
C THR A 156 -8.90 21.88 -22.38
N PHE A 157 -8.23 21.58 -21.27
CA PHE A 157 -7.68 22.55 -20.32
C PHE A 157 -8.71 23.55 -19.78
N VAL A 158 -9.99 23.16 -19.79
CA VAL A 158 -11.08 23.96 -19.26
C VAL A 158 -11.13 23.77 -17.74
N LEU A 159 -11.16 24.90 -17.03
CA LEU A 159 -11.40 24.93 -15.60
C LEU A 159 -12.89 24.80 -15.30
N SER A 160 -13.22 24.05 -14.26
CA SER A 160 -14.56 23.95 -13.71
C SER A 160 -14.52 23.84 -12.18
N GLU A 161 -15.59 24.26 -11.53
CA GLU A 161 -15.80 23.97 -10.11
C GLU A 161 -16.07 22.47 -9.94
N PHE A 162 -15.21 21.76 -9.20
CA PHE A 162 -15.45 20.36 -8.88
C PHE A 162 -16.37 20.24 -7.67
N VAL A 163 -15.96 20.88 -6.56
CA VAL A 163 -16.69 20.95 -5.30
C VAL A 163 -16.52 22.33 -4.68
N ASN A 164 -17.60 22.84 -4.10
CA ASN A 164 -17.62 24.05 -3.29
C ASN A 164 -18.40 23.75 -2.00
N ASP A 165 -17.72 23.72 -0.87
CA ASP A 165 -18.28 23.26 0.41
C ASP A 165 -17.88 24.20 1.55
N ASP A 166 -18.87 24.77 2.25
CA ASP A 166 -18.63 25.76 3.30
C ASP A 166 -17.77 25.24 4.46
N ARG A 167 -17.68 23.92 4.67
CA ARG A 167 -16.79 23.33 5.69
C ARG A 167 -15.31 23.62 5.41
N PHE A 168 -14.96 23.91 4.16
CA PHE A 168 -13.62 24.27 3.74
C PHE A 168 -13.26 25.72 4.11
N ARG A 169 -14.22 26.58 4.45
CA ARG A 169 -13.95 27.98 4.84
C ARG A 169 -13.26 28.09 6.20
N GLY A 170 -12.48 29.16 6.36
CA GLY A 170 -11.86 29.55 7.62
C GLY A 170 -10.85 30.67 7.40
N GLU A 171 -10.22 31.14 8.48
CA GLU A 171 -9.19 32.17 8.39
C GLU A 171 -7.85 31.59 7.92
N GLY A 172 -7.06 32.41 7.22
CA GLY A 172 -5.74 32.04 6.72
C GLY A 172 -5.76 30.96 5.64
N PHE A 173 -4.74 30.10 5.63
CA PHE A 173 -4.64 28.96 4.71
C PHE A 173 -5.58 27.83 5.15
N ASN A 174 -6.50 27.44 4.26
CA ASN A 174 -7.50 26.39 4.50
C ASN A 174 -7.18 25.11 3.73
N LEU A 175 -7.87 24.86 2.61
CA LEU A 175 -7.62 23.68 1.77
C LEU A 175 -6.16 23.66 1.35
N ASN A 176 -5.51 22.54 1.57
CA ASN A 176 -4.07 22.45 1.39
C ASN A 176 -3.73 21.18 0.62
N GLY A 177 -2.99 20.25 1.22
CA GLY A 177 -2.64 18.98 0.58
C GLY A 177 -3.86 18.26 -0.03
N ILE A 178 -3.67 17.68 -1.22
CA ILE A 178 -4.68 16.88 -1.91
C ILE A 178 -4.06 15.66 -2.60
N GLN A 179 -4.71 14.50 -2.47
CA GLN A 179 -4.29 13.26 -3.12
C GLN A 179 -5.50 12.44 -3.58
N ILE A 180 -5.30 11.59 -4.59
CA ILE A 180 -6.30 10.61 -5.02
C ILE A 180 -5.98 9.26 -4.38
N THR A 181 -7.02 8.58 -3.90
CA THR A 181 -6.88 7.22 -3.35
C THR A 181 -6.38 6.27 -4.43
N SER A 182 -5.59 5.26 -4.06
CA SER A 182 -5.01 4.32 -5.03
C SER A 182 -6.03 3.54 -5.86
N ASP A 183 -7.28 3.44 -5.39
CA ASP A 183 -8.39 2.84 -6.14
C ASP A 183 -9.12 3.82 -7.07
N GLY A 184 -8.67 5.07 -7.14
CA GLY A 184 -9.18 6.12 -8.02
C GLY A 184 -10.60 6.59 -7.68
N LYS A 185 -11.12 6.32 -6.47
CA LYS A 185 -12.51 6.63 -6.11
C LYS A 185 -12.68 7.96 -5.39
N TYR A 186 -11.69 8.38 -4.62
CA TYR A 186 -11.82 9.55 -3.75
C TYR A 186 -10.63 10.50 -3.89
N LEU A 187 -10.91 11.80 -3.75
CA LEU A 187 -9.92 12.78 -3.34
C LEU A 187 -9.90 12.82 -1.81
N ILE A 188 -8.70 12.87 -1.24
CA ILE A 188 -8.45 13.17 0.16
C ILE A 188 -7.79 14.54 0.22
N THR A 189 -8.32 15.45 1.02
CA THR A 189 -7.72 16.76 1.25
C THR A 189 -7.66 17.11 2.73
N VAL A 190 -6.66 17.88 3.12
CA VAL A 190 -6.51 18.41 4.48
C VAL A 190 -6.87 19.89 4.52
N LYS A 191 -7.57 20.29 5.57
CA LYS A 191 -7.81 21.68 5.92
C LYS A 191 -6.79 22.13 6.97
N MET A 192 -5.81 22.90 6.53
CA MET A 192 -4.60 23.23 7.29
C MET A 192 -4.88 23.87 8.66
N ASN A 193 -5.76 24.87 8.74
CA ASN A 193 -5.99 25.63 9.97
C ASN A 193 -6.67 24.85 11.11
N SER A 194 -7.43 23.80 10.79
CA SER A 194 -8.25 23.04 11.74
C SER A 194 -7.81 21.58 11.85
N GLY A 195 -6.99 21.11 10.91
CA GLY A 195 -6.44 19.75 10.91
C GLY A 195 -7.44 18.66 10.51
N GLN A 196 -8.60 19.05 9.97
CA GLN A 196 -9.61 18.13 9.47
C GLN A 196 -9.20 17.55 8.11
N LEU A 197 -9.55 16.29 7.88
CA LEU A 197 -9.42 15.66 6.57
C LEU A 197 -10.80 15.41 5.98
N PHE A 198 -10.90 15.54 4.66
CA PHE A 198 -12.14 15.30 3.91
C PHE A 198 -11.90 14.30 2.79
N ARG A 199 -12.85 13.36 2.66
CA ARG A 199 -12.97 12.43 1.55
C ARG A 199 -14.04 12.96 0.60
N ILE A 200 -13.68 13.18 -0.65
CA ILE A 200 -14.58 13.63 -1.71
C ILE A 200 -14.69 12.54 -2.77
N SER A 201 -15.91 12.10 -3.05
CA SER A 201 -16.17 11.10 -4.09
C SER A 201 -15.95 11.68 -5.49
N LEU A 202 -15.12 11.02 -6.30
CA LEU A 202 -14.91 11.40 -7.70
C LEU A 202 -16.14 11.15 -8.59
N LYS A 203 -17.07 10.30 -8.13
CA LYS A 203 -18.27 9.90 -8.89
C LYS A 203 -19.43 10.89 -8.70
N ASP A 204 -19.78 11.18 -7.45
CA ASP A 204 -20.97 11.95 -7.08
C ASP A 204 -20.66 13.22 -6.28
N ARG A 205 -19.36 13.52 -6.07
CA ARG A 205 -18.87 14.75 -5.42
C ARG A 205 -19.27 14.87 -3.95
N ALA A 206 -19.74 13.78 -3.33
CA ALA A 206 -20.10 13.78 -1.91
C ALA A 206 -18.86 14.04 -1.04
N VAL A 207 -18.96 15.04 -0.16
CA VAL A 207 -17.90 15.45 0.78
C VAL A 207 -18.19 14.93 2.18
N ILE A 208 -17.30 14.09 2.70
CA ILE A 208 -17.42 13.45 4.01
C ILE A 208 -16.16 13.76 4.81
N GLU A 209 -16.34 14.27 6.04
CA GLU A 209 -15.24 14.44 6.97
C GLU A 209 -14.74 13.08 7.44
N ILE A 210 -13.42 12.90 7.44
CA ILE A 210 -12.74 11.68 7.84
C ILE A 210 -12.52 11.75 9.35
N LYS A 211 -13.00 10.74 10.07
CA LYS A 211 -12.83 10.68 11.53
C LYS A 211 -11.37 10.38 11.88
N LEU A 212 -10.73 11.28 12.62
CA LEU A 212 -9.36 11.12 13.10
C LEU A 212 -9.32 10.94 14.62
N ASN A 213 -8.32 10.21 15.13
CA ASN A 213 -8.03 10.13 16.56
C ASN A 213 -7.41 11.42 17.12
N ARG A 214 -6.82 12.27 16.27
CA ARG A 214 -6.38 13.64 16.56
C ARG A 214 -6.40 14.48 15.28
N PRO A 215 -6.52 15.81 15.35
CA PRO A 215 -6.34 16.67 14.18
C PRO A 215 -4.89 16.62 13.65
N ILE A 216 -4.73 16.89 12.36
CA ILE A 216 -3.42 17.11 11.73
C ILE A 216 -2.93 18.52 12.05
N ASP A 217 -1.68 18.65 12.48
CA ASP A 217 -1.09 19.92 12.90
C ASP A 217 -0.54 20.66 11.67
N ALA A 218 -1.29 21.64 11.16
CA ALA A 218 -0.95 22.42 9.95
C ALA A 218 -0.56 21.54 8.75
N GLY A 219 -1.51 20.69 8.33
CA GLY A 219 -1.34 19.75 7.23
C GLY A 219 -1.10 20.44 5.87
N ASP A 220 -0.10 19.96 5.13
CA ASP A 220 0.30 20.43 3.81
C ASP A 220 0.44 19.23 2.85
N GLY A 221 1.45 19.22 1.98
CA GLY A 221 1.68 18.18 0.99
C GLY A 221 1.63 16.76 1.57
N MET A 222 1.05 15.86 0.78
CA MET A 222 0.71 14.50 1.21
C MET A 222 0.93 13.48 0.10
N ILE A 223 1.24 12.24 0.47
CA ILE A 223 1.47 11.15 -0.49
C ILE A 223 1.08 9.80 0.11
N PHE A 224 0.41 8.97 -0.68
CA PHE A 224 0.11 7.59 -0.27
C PHE A 224 1.39 6.75 -0.36
N SER A 225 1.79 6.10 0.74
CA SER A 225 2.88 5.11 0.76
C SER A 225 2.40 3.68 0.57
N ASP A 226 1.10 3.45 0.75
CA ASP A 226 0.38 2.21 0.47
C ASP A 226 -1.11 2.54 0.24
N LYS A 227 -1.92 1.56 -0.17
CA LYS A 227 -3.35 1.71 -0.47
C LYS A 227 -4.15 2.42 0.62
N HIS A 228 -3.85 2.14 1.89
CA HIS A 228 -4.54 2.73 3.04
C HIS A 228 -3.58 3.46 3.99
N GLU A 229 -2.40 3.84 3.51
CA GLU A 229 -1.40 4.54 4.30
C GLU A 229 -1.04 5.87 3.62
N LEU A 230 -1.37 6.98 4.28
CA LEU A 230 -1.10 8.33 3.80
C LEU A 230 -0.06 9.00 4.71
N LEU A 231 0.98 9.53 4.10
CA LEU A 231 1.92 10.42 4.76
C LEU A 231 1.49 11.86 4.52
N VAL A 232 1.49 12.68 5.55
CA VAL A 232 1.08 14.09 5.50
C VAL A 232 2.15 14.93 6.16
N VAL A 233 2.59 15.99 5.47
CA VAL A 233 3.45 17.01 6.07
C VAL A 233 2.66 17.76 7.14
N GLU A 234 3.21 17.81 8.35
CA GLU A 234 2.83 18.78 9.38
C GLU A 234 3.91 19.87 9.36
N GLY A 235 3.60 21.01 8.73
CA GLY A 235 4.59 21.95 8.22
C GLY A 235 4.55 23.34 8.83
N PHE A 236 4.51 24.37 7.98
CA PHE A 236 4.45 25.77 8.43
C PHE A 236 3.21 26.00 9.32
N GLY A 237 3.42 26.49 10.55
CA GLY A 237 2.34 26.69 11.52
C GLY A 237 2.09 25.50 12.46
N ALA A 238 2.71 24.34 12.20
CA ALA A 238 2.71 23.22 13.14
C ALA A 238 3.55 23.56 14.38
N LYS A 239 3.16 23.05 15.55
CA LYS A 239 3.95 23.18 16.78
C LYS A 239 5.27 22.42 16.70
N GLU A 240 5.21 21.24 16.07
CA GLU A 240 6.36 20.37 15.87
C GLU A 240 6.39 19.87 14.42
N PRO A 241 7.22 20.45 13.54
CA PRO A 241 7.29 20.02 12.15
C PRO A 241 7.69 18.54 12.01
N GLY A 242 7.11 17.87 11.01
CA GLY A 242 7.38 16.45 10.75
C GLY A 242 6.43 15.85 9.72
N ILE A 243 6.45 14.52 9.63
CA ILE A 243 5.56 13.77 8.74
C ILE A 243 4.62 12.93 9.61
N ALA A 244 3.32 13.21 9.56
CA ALA A 244 2.30 12.38 10.16
C ALA A 244 2.01 11.19 9.25
N ASN A 245 1.86 10.00 9.83
CA ASN A 245 1.42 8.81 9.12
C ASN A 245 -0.02 8.47 9.52
N LEU A 246 -0.89 8.24 8.54
CA LEU A 246 -2.31 8.00 8.70
C LEU A 246 -2.67 6.64 8.12
N ILE A 247 -3.29 5.79 8.94
CA ILE A 247 -3.80 4.48 8.53
C ILE A 247 -5.32 4.56 8.37
N PHE A 248 -5.78 4.43 7.14
CA PHE A 248 -7.19 4.52 6.78
C PHE A 248 -7.95 3.22 7.01
N SER A 249 -9.22 3.36 7.39
CA SER A 249 -10.24 2.33 7.20
C SER A 249 -10.41 2.00 5.71
N LYS A 250 -10.95 0.80 5.43
CA LYS A 250 -11.13 0.29 4.05
C LYS A 250 -11.94 1.22 3.15
N ASP A 251 -12.92 1.92 3.70
CA ASP A 251 -13.76 2.84 2.95
C ASP A 251 -13.23 4.28 2.97
N TYR A 252 -12.14 4.57 3.69
CA TYR A 252 -11.58 5.91 3.91
C TYR A 252 -12.49 6.86 4.72
N SER A 253 -13.44 6.34 5.51
CA SER A 253 -14.31 7.18 6.37
C SER A 253 -13.66 7.59 7.70
N SER A 254 -12.62 6.86 8.13
CA SER A 254 -11.81 7.15 9.30
C SER A 254 -10.34 6.83 9.06
N ALA A 255 -9.44 7.49 9.80
CA ALA A 255 -8.02 7.17 9.84
C ALA A 255 -7.42 7.35 11.25
N THR A 256 -6.45 6.52 11.58
CA THR A 256 -5.65 6.67 12.80
C THR A 256 -4.35 7.37 12.44
N VAL A 257 -4.12 8.54 13.03
CA VAL A 257 -2.85 9.27 12.96
C VAL A 257 -1.88 8.60 13.94
N SER A 258 -0.84 7.97 13.41
CA SER A 258 0.22 7.31 14.19
C SER A 258 1.29 8.31 14.64
N LYS A 259 2.38 7.78 15.21
CA LYS A 259 3.52 8.58 15.65
C LYS A 259 4.10 9.38 14.47
N LYS A 260 4.37 10.66 14.73
CA LYS A 260 5.01 11.58 13.77
C LYS A 260 6.45 11.15 13.52
N PHE A 261 6.87 11.08 12.26
CA PHE A 261 8.27 10.97 11.91
C PHE A 261 8.93 12.36 11.96
N GLN A 262 10.00 12.45 12.74
CA GLN A 262 10.78 13.68 12.92
C GLN A 262 12.25 13.40 12.67
N SER A 263 12.94 14.40 12.12
CA SER A 263 14.37 14.35 11.89
C SER A 263 14.94 15.75 11.98
N PRO A 264 16.16 15.97 12.52
CA PRO A 264 16.84 17.27 12.45
C PRO A 264 17.02 17.80 11.01
N ARG A 265 16.90 16.92 10.02
CA ARG A 265 16.93 17.25 8.59
C ARG A 265 15.60 17.79 8.04
N ILE A 266 14.50 17.64 8.79
CA ILE A 266 13.18 18.18 8.47
C ILE A 266 13.01 19.45 9.30
N LYS A 267 13.07 20.60 8.64
CA LYS A 267 13.04 21.91 9.32
C LYS A 267 11.73 22.65 9.05
N VAL A 268 11.44 22.90 7.77
CA VAL A 268 10.23 23.59 7.31
C VAL A 268 9.68 22.79 6.13
N PRO A 269 9.17 21.57 6.37
CA PRO A 269 8.62 20.75 5.32
C PRO A 269 7.36 21.42 4.74
N THR A 270 7.19 21.32 3.43
CA THR A 270 5.97 21.80 2.74
C THR A 270 5.38 20.74 1.83
N THR A 271 6.21 19.92 1.19
CA THR A 271 5.70 18.80 0.40
C THR A 271 6.60 17.57 0.49
N ILE A 272 6.04 16.45 0.09
CA ILE A 272 6.67 15.14 0.09
C ILE A 272 6.34 14.37 -1.18
N THR A 273 7.25 13.48 -1.58
CA THR A 273 6.99 12.50 -2.63
C THR A 273 7.75 11.21 -2.35
N ILE A 274 7.36 10.12 -3.00
CA ILE A 274 8.03 8.84 -2.91
C ILE A 274 8.59 8.47 -4.27
N ALA A 275 9.88 8.19 -4.33
CA ALA A 275 10.54 7.65 -5.52
C ALA A 275 11.61 6.65 -5.09
N ASP A 276 11.73 5.54 -5.82
CA ASP A 276 12.74 4.49 -5.59
C ASP A 276 12.80 3.96 -4.15
N GLY A 277 11.63 3.81 -3.51
CA GLY A 277 11.55 3.34 -2.12
C GLY A 277 12.07 4.35 -1.09
N ARG A 278 12.18 5.63 -1.45
CA ARG A 278 12.62 6.72 -0.58
C ARG A 278 11.54 7.78 -0.47
N LEU A 279 11.34 8.27 0.76
CA LEU A 279 10.53 9.47 1.02
C LEU A 279 11.42 10.70 0.86
N PHE A 280 11.05 11.58 -0.05
CA PHE A 280 11.68 12.88 -0.24
C PHE A 280 10.84 13.97 0.41
N VAL A 281 11.48 14.87 1.14
CA VAL A 281 10.85 16.00 1.83
C VAL A 281 11.51 17.28 1.36
N VAL A 282 10.70 18.26 0.94
CA VAL A 282 11.16 19.60 0.54
C VAL A 282 11.11 20.55 1.72
N ASN A 283 12.27 21.05 2.15
CA ASN A 283 12.38 22.16 3.09
C ASN A 283 12.42 23.48 2.31
N SER A 284 11.25 24.11 2.16
CA SER A 284 11.07 25.28 1.29
C SER A 284 11.30 26.62 1.98
N GLN A 285 11.56 26.66 3.29
CA GLN A 285 11.73 27.91 4.05
C GLN A 285 10.54 28.88 3.86
N PHE A 286 9.33 28.34 3.67
CA PHE A 286 8.13 29.11 3.35
C PHE A 286 7.81 30.21 4.37
N ASN A 287 8.19 29.98 5.63
CA ASN A 287 8.11 30.96 6.72
C ASN A 287 8.82 32.29 6.42
N HIS A 288 9.92 32.29 5.66
CA HIS A 288 10.66 33.51 5.32
C HIS A 288 9.87 34.42 4.36
N LEU A 289 8.94 33.88 3.58
CA LEU A 289 8.11 34.68 2.66
C LEU A 289 7.05 35.51 3.40
N PHE A 290 6.52 34.99 4.51
CA PHE A 290 5.44 35.63 5.26
C PHE A 290 5.90 36.31 6.56
N LYS A 291 7.14 36.05 6.98
CA LYS A 291 7.77 36.68 8.15
C LYS A 291 9.18 37.20 7.84
N PRO A 292 9.36 38.00 6.76
CA PRO A 292 10.68 38.44 6.34
C PRO A 292 11.38 39.33 7.36
N GLU A 293 10.63 40.07 8.18
CA GLU A 293 11.18 40.94 9.23
C GLU A 293 11.77 40.16 10.41
N GLU A 294 11.20 38.99 10.74
CA GLU A 294 11.67 38.12 11.83
C GLU A 294 12.83 37.23 11.40
N LEU A 295 12.78 36.72 10.16
CA LEU A 295 13.62 35.61 9.70
C LEU A 295 14.64 35.99 8.63
N GLY A 296 14.54 37.20 8.06
CA GLY A 296 15.32 37.59 6.89
C GLY A 296 14.91 36.84 5.60
N PRO A 297 15.59 37.10 4.47
CA PRO A 297 15.31 36.42 3.22
C PRO A 297 15.62 34.91 3.30
N PRO A 298 14.94 34.06 2.51
CA PRO A 298 15.26 32.63 2.45
C PRO A 298 16.68 32.41 1.93
N GLU A 299 17.41 31.46 2.52
CA GLU A 299 18.79 31.13 2.13
C GLU A 299 18.80 30.08 1.00
N PRO A 300 19.34 30.38 -0.20
CA PRO A 300 19.50 29.38 -1.24
C PRO A 300 20.68 28.43 -0.94
N ALA A 301 20.61 27.15 -1.30
CA ALA A 301 19.50 26.47 -1.97
C ALA A 301 18.49 25.87 -0.97
N PHE A 302 17.21 25.78 -1.37
CA PHE A 302 16.23 24.94 -0.68
C PHE A 302 16.76 23.50 -0.58
N SER A 303 16.51 22.83 0.54
CA SER A 303 17.03 21.47 0.75
C SER A 303 15.95 20.42 0.51
N ILE A 304 16.30 19.41 -0.28
CA ILE A 304 15.51 18.18 -0.41
C ILE A 304 16.24 17.11 0.38
N VAL A 305 15.53 16.45 1.29
CA VAL A 305 16.09 15.38 2.11
C VAL A 305 15.37 14.07 1.83
N GLY A 306 16.13 13.00 1.62
CA GLY A 306 15.61 11.67 1.32
C GLY A 306 15.82 10.71 2.48
N PHE A 307 14.79 9.91 2.77
CA PHE A 307 14.79 8.88 3.81
C PHE A 307 14.40 7.54 3.21
N ASP A 308 15.03 6.46 3.65
CA ASP A 308 14.66 5.11 3.22
C ASP A 308 13.33 4.70 3.86
N LEU A 309 12.31 4.38 3.05
CA LEU A 309 10.97 4.06 3.59
C LEU A 309 10.97 2.79 4.43
N LYS A 310 11.83 1.81 4.14
CA LYS A 310 11.88 0.58 4.93
C LYS A 310 12.45 0.87 6.32
N GLN A 311 13.50 1.68 6.40
CA GLN A 311 14.05 2.12 7.68
C GLN A 311 13.05 2.96 8.47
N LEU A 312 12.31 3.87 7.81
CA LEU A 312 11.26 4.65 8.46
C LEU A 312 10.14 3.78 9.02
N LYS A 313 9.73 2.74 8.28
CA LYS A 313 8.76 1.74 8.74
C LYS A 313 9.30 0.97 9.96
N GLN A 314 10.56 0.53 9.92
CA GLN A 314 11.21 -0.19 11.02
C GLN A 314 11.43 0.68 12.28
N GLN A 315 11.60 2.00 12.12
CA GLN A 315 11.77 2.95 13.24
C GLN A 315 10.43 3.45 13.82
N GLY A 316 9.29 2.91 13.36
CA GLY A 316 7.96 3.22 13.89
C GLY A 316 7.37 4.57 13.43
N GLY A 317 7.91 5.18 12.36
CA GLY A 317 7.37 6.40 11.76
C GLY A 317 6.34 6.15 10.65
N VAL A 318 6.25 4.90 10.17
CA VAL A 318 5.33 4.41 9.14
C VAL A 318 4.92 2.99 9.54
N ALA A 319 3.66 2.57 9.40
CA ALA A 319 3.19 1.33 10.03
C ALA A 319 3.79 0.10 9.32
N MET A 320 4.40 -0.81 10.09
CA MET A 320 4.88 -2.11 9.62
C MET A 320 3.71 -3.10 9.55
N LYS A 321 3.58 -3.85 8.45
CA LYS A 321 2.57 -4.91 8.34
C LYS A 321 2.99 -6.08 9.25
N LYS A 322 2.17 -6.40 10.26
CA LYS A 322 2.40 -7.54 11.17
C LYS A 322 1.65 -8.79 10.71
N VAL A 323 2.20 -9.95 11.06
CA VAL A 323 1.54 -11.26 10.94
C VAL A 323 1.47 -11.93 12.30
N LEU A 324 0.28 -12.39 12.68
CA LEU A 324 0.05 -13.07 13.95
C LEU A 324 0.17 -14.58 13.77
N PHE A 325 1.20 -15.20 14.36
CA PHE A 325 1.36 -16.64 14.39
C PHE A 325 0.62 -17.22 15.59
N VAL A 326 -0.24 -18.20 15.35
CA VAL A 326 -0.94 -18.95 16.38
C VAL A 326 -0.22 -20.27 16.60
N VAL A 327 0.17 -20.54 17.85
CA VAL A 327 0.81 -21.78 18.28
C VAL A 327 0.06 -22.39 19.47
N THR A 328 0.08 -23.72 19.59
CA THR A 328 -0.60 -24.45 20.67
C THR A 328 0.10 -24.25 22.02
N ASN A 329 -0.65 -24.32 23.12
CA ASN A 329 -0.10 -24.50 24.47
C ASN A 329 -0.18 -25.97 24.93
N HIS A 330 -0.80 -26.85 24.15
CA HIS A 330 -1.03 -28.24 24.53
C HIS A 330 0.23 -29.10 24.33
N ASP A 331 0.68 -29.77 25.39
CA ASP A 331 1.96 -30.47 25.45
C ASP A 331 1.86 -32.00 25.56
N LYS A 332 0.65 -32.57 25.56
CA LYS A 332 0.40 -34.02 25.74
C LYS A 332 -0.36 -34.61 24.56
N LEU A 333 0.08 -35.76 24.07
CA LEU A 333 -0.58 -36.45 22.98
C LEU A 333 -1.70 -37.34 23.52
N GLY A 334 -2.82 -36.73 23.89
CA GLY A 334 -3.96 -37.40 24.51
C GLY A 334 -3.56 -38.23 25.74
N ASN A 335 -4.02 -39.49 25.80
CA ASN A 335 -3.72 -40.41 26.90
C ASN A 335 -2.54 -41.35 26.61
N THR A 336 -1.72 -41.07 25.59
CA THR A 336 -0.62 -41.95 25.18
C THR A 336 0.60 -41.90 26.10
N GLY A 337 0.67 -40.89 26.98
CA GLY A 337 1.86 -40.58 27.79
C GLY A 337 2.99 -39.89 27.02
N LYS A 338 2.85 -39.67 25.71
CA LYS A 338 3.83 -38.93 24.89
C LYS A 338 3.56 -37.42 24.94
N GLN A 339 4.60 -36.63 24.72
CA GLN A 339 4.49 -35.18 24.57
C GLN A 339 4.17 -34.79 23.12
N THR A 340 3.67 -33.57 22.93
CA THR A 340 3.50 -32.91 21.63
C THR A 340 3.61 -31.40 21.78
N GLY A 341 3.30 -30.65 20.73
CA GLY A 341 3.37 -29.20 20.69
C GLY A 341 3.12 -28.69 19.27
N PHE A 342 3.59 -27.49 18.97
CA PHE A 342 3.63 -27.02 17.59
C PHE A 342 4.82 -27.62 16.85
N TYR A 343 4.65 -27.97 15.57
CA TYR A 343 5.73 -28.57 14.78
C TYR A 343 6.73 -27.49 14.33
N LEU A 344 8.01 -27.61 14.68
CA LEU A 344 8.97 -26.51 14.54
C LEU A 344 9.11 -25.99 13.11
N SER A 345 9.19 -26.87 12.10
CA SER A 345 9.34 -26.44 10.69
C SER A 345 8.11 -25.71 10.16
N GLU A 346 6.93 -25.98 10.73
CA GLU A 346 5.69 -25.29 10.39
C GLU A 346 5.62 -23.87 10.95
N VAL A 347 6.50 -23.52 11.89
CA VAL A 347 6.74 -22.14 12.33
C VAL A 347 7.95 -21.54 11.63
N SER A 348 9.09 -22.23 11.66
CA SER A 348 10.37 -21.66 11.23
C SER A 348 10.42 -21.37 9.73
N HIS A 349 9.82 -22.22 8.88
CA HIS A 349 9.83 -22.03 7.43
C HIS A 349 8.96 -20.85 7.00
N PRO A 350 7.66 -20.74 7.38
CA PRO A 350 6.87 -19.55 7.06
C PRO A 350 7.44 -18.28 7.68
N HIS A 351 7.96 -18.36 8.91
CA HIS A 351 8.58 -17.23 9.60
C HIS A 351 9.76 -16.67 8.80
N LYS A 352 10.68 -17.53 8.31
CA LYS A 352 11.82 -17.11 7.48
C LYS A 352 11.34 -16.39 6.21
N VAL A 353 10.40 -16.99 5.48
CA VAL A 353 9.87 -16.42 4.22
C VAL A 353 9.24 -15.04 4.44
N LEU A 354 8.47 -14.87 5.52
CA LEU A 354 7.78 -13.61 5.82
C LEU A 354 8.76 -12.53 6.33
N THR A 355 9.66 -12.88 7.24
CA THR A 355 10.64 -11.92 7.78
C THR A 355 11.64 -11.43 6.73
N GLU A 356 12.04 -12.28 5.77
CA GLU A 356 12.84 -11.88 4.59
C GLU A 356 12.14 -10.83 3.71
N LYS A 357 10.81 -10.73 3.81
CA LYS A 357 9.98 -9.74 3.12
C LYS A 357 9.64 -8.53 3.99
N GLY A 358 10.20 -8.46 5.20
CA GLY A 358 10.04 -7.33 6.11
C GLY A 358 8.75 -7.36 6.92
N PHE A 359 8.03 -8.47 6.99
CA PHE A 359 6.92 -8.62 7.93
C PHE A 359 7.44 -8.83 9.36
N GLU A 360 6.82 -8.16 10.33
CA GLU A 360 7.04 -8.44 11.75
C GLU A 360 6.10 -9.58 12.19
N ILE A 361 6.63 -10.55 12.94
CA ILE A 361 5.87 -11.71 13.42
C ILE A 361 5.68 -11.63 14.92
N ASP A 362 4.43 -11.61 15.37
CA ASP A 362 4.07 -11.81 16.78
C ASP A 362 3.46 -13.20 16.96
N PHE A 363 3.56 -13.73 18.18
CA PHE A 363 3.03 -15.05 18.51
C PHE A 363 1.93 -14.94 19.55
N VAL A 364 0.82 -15.63 19.33
CA VAL A 364 -0.28 -15.80 20.27
C VAL A 364 -0.50 -17.28 20.50
N SER A 365 -0.93 -17.63 21.70
CA SER A 365 -1.39 -18.98 22.02
C SER A 365 -2.67 -18.92 22.85
N PRO A 366 -3.46 -20.01 22.93
CA PRO A 366 -4.72 -20.03 23.67
C PRO A 366 -4.67 -19.46 25.10
N LYS A 367 -3.56 -19.65 25.80
CA LYS A 367 -3.31 -19.24 27.19
C LYS A 367 -2.23 -18.17 27.32
N GLY A 368 -1.54 -17.80 26.23
CA GLY A 368 -0.30 -17.02 26.28
C GLY A 368 0.86 -17.78 26.92
N GLY A 369 2.00 -17.10 27.08
CA GLY A 369 3.19 -17.67 27.72
C GLY A 369 3.89 -18.71 26.85
N LYS A 370 4.45 -19.75 27.49
CA LYS A 370 5.31 -20.74 26.81
C LYS A 370 4.49 -21.69 25.93
N ALA A 371 4.86 -21.75 24.65
CA ALA A 371 4.34 -22.74 23.71
C ALA A 371 5.30 -23.95 23.61
N PRO A 372 4.83 -25.20 23.81
CA PRO A 372 5.65 -26.40 23.64
C PRO A 372 6.00 -26.64 22.17
N MET A 373 7.25 -27.01 21.91
CA MET A 373 7.77 -27.37 20.59
C MET A 373 7.78 -28.88 20.38
N ASP A 374 7.45 -29.31 19.17
CA ASP A 374 7.55 -30.69 18.69
C ASP A 374 8.29 -30.69 17.32
N GLY A 375 8.72 -31.87 16.85
CA GLY A 375 9.33 -32.01 15.53
C GLY A 375 10.67 -31.30 15.35
N ILE A 376 11.47 -31.19 16.42
CA ILE A 376 12.78 -30.53 16.37
C ILE A 376 13.76 -31.37 15.54
N ASP A 377 14.11 -30.87 14.35
CA ASP A 377 15.20 -31.39 13.53
C ASP A 377 16.27 -30.31 13.33
N LEU A 378 17.47 -30.54 13.89
CA LEU A 378 18.61 -29.62 13.79
C LEU A 378 19.46 -29.81 12.52
N ASN A 379 19.18 -30.84 11.73
CA ASN A 379 19.78 -31.00 10.39
C ASN A 379 19.17 -30.02 9.39
N ASP A 380 17.94 -29.59 9.63
CA ASP A 380 17.30 -28.50 8.92
C ASP A 380 17.95 -27.14 9.32
N PRO A 381 18.62 -26.44 8.38
CA PRO A 381 19.29 -25.19 8.67
C PRO A 381 18.33 -24.06 9.08
N ILE A 382 17.06 -24.11 8.65
CA ILE A 382 16.06 -23.10 8.99
C ILE A 382 15.63 -23.28 10.45
N ASN A 383 15.36 -24.51 10.88
CA ASN A 383 15.08 -24.83 12.29
C ASN A 383 16.25 -24.41 13.20
N LYS A 384 17.48 -24.78 12.81
CA LYS A 384 18.68 -24.41 13.55
C LYS A 384 18.85 -22.89 13.65
N SER A 385 18.61 -22.17 12.55
CA SER A 385 18.68 -20.70 12.54
C SER A 385 17.61 -20.07 13.45
N PHE A 386 16.38 -20.59 13.43
CA PHE A 386 15.30 -20.11 14.29
C PHE A 386 15.64 -20.30 15.78
N LEU A 387 16.11 -21.49 16.17
CA LEU A 387 16.46 -21.80 17.56
C LEU A 387 17.71 -21.05 18.06
N ASN A 388 18.65 -20.73 17.17
CA ASN A 388 19.82 -19.92 17.52
C ASN A 388 19.48 -18.44 17.71
N ASN A 389 18.34 -17.97 17.22
CA ASN A 389 17.89 -16.60 17.41
C ASN A 389 17.13 -16.45 18.74
N LYS A 390 17.82 -15.90 19.75
CA LYS A 390 17.24 -15.68 21.08
C LYS A 390 15.96 -14.83 21.07
N SER A 391 15.83 -13.88 20.14
CA SER A 391 14.62 -13.06 20.04
C SER A 391 13.42 -13.88 19.55
N TYR A 392 13.63 -14.77 18.58
CA TYR A 392 12.56 -15.63 18.06
C TYR A 392 12.13 -16.66 19.11
N VAL A 393 13.10 -17.30 19.77
CA VAL A 393 12.83 -18.23 20.88
C VAL A 393 12.08 -17.53 22.02
N ALA A 394 12.49 -16.32 22.41
CA ALA A 394 11.80 -15.56 23.44
C ALA A 394 10.33 -15.28 23.09
N LYS A 395 10.00 -15.03 21.81
CA LYS A 395 8.61 -14.78 21.39
C LYS A 395 7.71 -16.02 21.50
N VAL A 396 8.22 -17.23 21.24
CA VAL A 396 7.46 -18.49 21.42
C VAL A 396 7.46 -18.98 22.87
N GLU A 397 8.41 -18.56 23.69
CA GLU A 397 8.40 -18.78 25.14
C GLU A 397 7.48 -17.79 25.89
N ASN A 398 7.18 -16.64 25.29
CA ASN A 398 6.38 -15.57 25.88
C ASN A 398 5.31 -15.07 24.90
N THR A 399 4.48 -15.99 24.40
CA THR A 399 3.40 -15.65 23.47
C THR A 399 2.37 -14.74 24.13
N LEU A 400 1.74 -13.89 23.31
CA LEU A 400 0.59 -13.07 23.71
C LEU A 400 -0.57 -13.96 24.15
N THR A 401 -1.37 -13.48 25.10
CA THR A 401 -2.72 -13.99 25.30
C THR A 401 -3.65 -13.41 24.23
N PRO A 402 -4.80 -14.05 23.93
CA PRO A 402 -5.74 -13.51 22.96
C PRO A 402 -6.25 -12.10 23.33
N ASP A 403 -6.32 -11.76 24.61
CA ASP A 403 -6.79 -10.44 25.07
C ASP A 403 -5.79 -9.31 24.82
N GLN A 404 -4.51 -9.63 24.59
CA GLN A 404 -3.46 -8.66 24.26
C GLN A 404 -3.41 -8.32 22.77
N VAL A 405 -4.16 -9.05 21.95
CA VAL A 405 -4.11 -8.93 20.49
C VAL A 405 -5.18 -7.95 20.02
N ASN A 406 -4.74 -6.90 19.33
CA ASN A 406 -5.62 -6.04 18.54
C ASN A 406 -5.64 -6.51 17.07
N PRO A 407 -6.75 -7.05 16.55
CA PRO A 407 -6.81 -7.58 15.19
C PRO A 407 -6.48 -6.55 14.09
N ALA A 408 -6.68 -5.26 14.35
CA ALA A 408 -6.41 -4.20 13.38
C ALA A 408 -4.91 -4.01 13.08
N ASP A 409 -4.03 -4.51 13.94
CA ASP A 409 -2.59 -4.38 13.78
C ASP A 409 -2.02 -5.42 12.79
N TYR A 410 -2.81 -6.44 12.42
CA TYR A 410 -2.33 -7.60 11.69
C TYR A 410 -2.89 -7.67 10.27
N ALA A 411 -1.98 -7.78 9.29
CA ALA A 411 -2.31 -8.02 7.89
C ALA A 411 -2.63 -9.49 7.61
N ALA A 412 -2.20 -10.40 8.49
CA ALA A 412 -2.52 -11.82 8.39
C ALA A 412 -2.48 -12.51 9.77
N ILE A 413 -3.18 -13.64 9.85
CA ILE A 413 -3.07 -14.61 10.94
C ILE A 413 -2.72 -15.98 10.35
N PHE A 414 -1.76 -16.67 10.97
CA PHE A 414 -1.26 -17.96 10.53
C PHE A 414 -1.30 -18.99 11.66
N TYR A 415 -1.98 -20.11 11.45
CA TYR A 415 -2.06 -21.23 12.40
C TYR A 415 -1.02 -22.28 12.05
N ALA A 416 0.04 -22.36 12.87
CA ALA A 416 0.99 -23.47 12.79
C ALA A 416 0.34 -24.76 13.30
N GLY A 417 0.71 -25.90 12.72
CA GLY A 417 0.21 -27.21 13.13
C GLY A 417 1.10 -27.89 14.17
N GLY A 418 1.16 -29.22 14.11
CA GLY A 418 1.54 -30.09 15.22
C GLY A 418 0.30 -30.63 15.96
N HIS A 419 0.38 -31.85 16.48
CA HIS A 419 -0.80 -32.57 16.98
C HIS A 419 -1.46 -31.86 18.17
N GLY A 420 -0.69 -31.13 19.01
CA GLY A 420 -1.22 -30.41 20.17
C GLY A 420 -2.39 -29.47 19.84
N THR A 421 -2.39 -28.90 18.63
CA THR A 421 -3.44 -28.00 18.13
C THR A 421 -4.85 -28.61 18.18
N MET A 422 -4.98 -29.94 18.06
CA MET A 422 -6.26 -30.63 18.05
C MET A 422 -7.04 -30.49 19.37
N TRP A 423 -6.37 -30.16 20.48
CA TRP A 423 -6.98 -30.06 21.81
C TRP A 423 -7.28 -28.64 22.29
N ASP A 424 -6.66 -27.61 21.71
CA ASP A 424 -6.79 -26.24 22.22
C ASP A 424 -7.07 -25.15 21.18
N PHE A 425 -6.98 -25.48 19.89
CA PHE A 425 -7.37 -24.54 18.83
C PHE A 425 -8.88 -24.49 18.56
N PRO A 426 -9.61 -25.62 18.41
CA PRO A 426 -11.00 -25.62 17.93
C PRO A 426 -11.94 -24.79 18.80
N ASP A 427 -11.75 -24.80 20.11
CA ASP A 427 -12.67 -24.19 21.07
C ASP A 427 -12.17 -22.83 21.59
N ASN A 428 -11.08 -22.29 21.02
CA ASN A 428 -10.61 -20.97 21.41
C ASN A 428 -11.38 -19.86 20.68
N GLU A 429 -12.53 -19.49 21.25
CA GLU A 429 -13.40 -18.45 20.68
C GLU A 429 -12.72 -17.09 20.51
N LYS A 430 -11.75 -16.74 21.38
CA LYS A 430 -11.07 -15.45 21.32
C LYS A 430 -10.17 -15.36 20.09
N ILE A 431 -9.34 -16.37 19.85
CA ILE A 431 -8.50 -16.44 18.65
C ILE A 431 -9.38 -16.59 17.40
N ALA A 432 -10.48 -17.34 17.47
CA ALA A 432 -11.43 -17.42 16.35
C ALA A 432 -12.04 -16.05 15.99
N LYS A 433 -12.38 -15.22 16.99
CA LYS A 433 -12.86 -13.84 16.78
C LYS A 433 -11.78 -12.94 16.18
N ILE A 434 -10.53 -13.06 16.65
CA ILE A 434 -9.38 -12.34 16.07
C ILE A 434 -9.23 -12.71 14.59
N ALA A 435 -9.21 -14.00 14.26
CA ALA A 435 -9.06 -14.48 12.90
C ALA A 435 -10.21 -14.03 11.97
N SER A 436 -11.45 -14.08 12.47
CA SER A 436 -12.62 -13.55 11.78
C SER A 436 -12.46 -12.05 11.50
N ALA A 437 -12.03 -11.26 12.50
CA ALA A 437 -11.78 -9.83 12.33
C ALA A 437 -10.66 -9.52 11.32
N VAL A 438 -9.52 -10.25 11.40
CA VAL A 438 -8.43 -10.13 10.41
C VAL A 438 -8.95 -10.44 9.00
N TYR A 439 -9.74 -11.51 8.83
CA TYR A 439 -10.33 -11.86 7.54
C TYR A 439 -11.32 -10.79 7.05
N GLU A 440 -12.20 -10.26 7.89
CA GLU A 440 -13.16 -9.23 7.47
C GLU A 440 -12.46 -7.89 7.13
N ASN A 441 -11.35 -7.59 7.80
CA ASN A 441 -10.52 -6.41 7.55
C ASN A 441 -9.68 -6.50 6.26
N GLY A 442 -9.83 -7.56 5.46
CA GLY A 442 -9.07 -7.73 4.22
C GLY A 442 -7.75 -8.50 4.37
N GLY A 443 -7.42 -8.96 5.58
CA GLY A 443 -6.21 -9.74 5.87
C GLY A 443 -6.26 -11.20 5.40
N VAL A 444 -5.13 -11.89 5.49
CA VAL A 444 -5.00 -13.30 5.10
C VAL A 444 -5.18 -14.20 6.32
N VAL A 445 -5.92 -15.30 6.17
CA VAL A 445 -5.94 -16.40 7.15
C VAL A 445 -5.18 -17.56 6.52
N ALA A 446 -4.19 -18.10 7.22
CA ALA A 446 -3.39 -19.20 6.73
C ALA A 446 -3.26 -20.31 7.79
N ALA A 447 -3.09 -21.55 7.37
CA ALA A 447 -2.87 -22.68 8.26
C ALA A 447 -2.11 -23.82 7.57
N VAL A 448 -1.47 -24.71 8.33
CA VAL A 448 -0.78 -25.90 7.77
C VAL A 448 -0.92 -27.11 8.69
N CYS A 449 -0.95 -28.31 8.12
CA CYS A 449 -0.97 -29.59 8.86
C CYS A 449 -2.21 -29.72 9.74
N HIS A 450 -2.04 -29.81 11.07
CA HIS A 450 -3.14 -29.76 12.04
C HIS A 450 -3.58 -28.34 12.42
N GLY A 451 -2.83 -27.30 12.02
CA GLY A 451 -3.19 -25.90 12.23
C GLY A 451 -4.62 -25.53 11.78
N PRO A 452 -5.16 -26.09 10.67
CA PRO A 452 -6.56 -25.95 10.30
C PRO A 452 -7.58 -26.37 11.37
N ALA A 453 -7.19 -27.07 12.44
CA ALA A 453 -8.02 -27.30 13.62
C ALA A 453 -8.51 -25.98 14.25
N GLY A 454 -7.74 -24.89 14.13
CA GLY A 454 -8.18 -23.56 14.55
C GLY A 454 -9.21 -22.91 13.65
N LEU A 455 -9.46 -23.46 12.45
CA LEU A 455 -10.41 -22.92 11.48
C LEU A 455 -11.81 -23.53 11.61
N VAL A 456 -11.94 -24.71 12.23
CA VAL A 456 -13.16 -25.52 12.22
C VAL A 456 -14.38 -24.83 12.84
N ASN A 457 -14.16 -23.88 13.75
CA ASN A 457 -15.23 -23.13 14.44
C ASN A 457 -15.18 -21.62 14.19
N ILE A 458 -14.33 -21.12 13.27
CA ILE A 458 -14.34 -19.70 12.91
C ILE A 458 -15.61 -19.40 12.11
N LYS A 459 -16.42 -18.47 12.61
CA LYS A 459 -17.59 -17.94 11.91
C LYS A 459 -17.37 -16.50 11.46
N LEU A 460 -17.88 -16.18 10.28
CA LEU A 460 -17.93 -14.82 9.75
C LEU A 460 -19.22 -14.10 10.23
N PRO A 461 -19.32 -12.77 10.10
CA PRO A 461 -20.51 -12.01 10.52
C PRO A 461 -21.82 -12.47 9.88
N ASN A 462 -21.75 -13.11 8.71
CA ASN A 462 -22.91 -13.71 8.02
C ASN A 462 -23.39 -15.04 8.67
N GLY A 463 -22.76 -15.49 9.76
CA GLY A 463 -23.10 -16.71 10.48
C GLY A 463 -22.52 -18.01 9.90
N LYS A 464 -21.93 -17.96 8.70
CA LYS A 464 -21.29 -19.12 8.05
C LYS A 464 -19.90 -19.38 8.61
N TYR A 465 -19.46 -20.63 8.54
CA TYR A 465 -18.07 -20.97 8.84
C TYR A 465 -17.13 -20.33 7.80
N LEU A 466 -15.94 -19.91 8.22
CA LEU A 466 -14.92 -19.33 7.33
C LEU A 466 -14.58 -20.26 6.17
N VAL A 467 -14.64 -21.57 6.41
CA VAL A 467 -14.30 -22.63 5.45
C VAL A 467 -15.47 -23.06 4.56
N ASP A 468 -16.70 -22.60 4.84
CA ASP A 468 -17.91 -22.97 4.08
C ASP A 468 -17.76 -22.57 2.61
N GLY A 469 -17.85 -23.54 1.71
CA GLY A 469 -17.72 -23.34 0.26
C GLY A 469 -16.30 -23.02 -0.22
N LYS A 470 -15.28 -23.09 0.62
CA LYS A 470 -13.88 -22.87 0.24
C LYS A 470 -13.15 -24.17 -0.04
N THR A 471 -12.17 -24.12 -0.94
CA THR A 471 -11.27 -25.25 -1.16
C THR A 471 -10.13 -25.18 -0.15
N VAL A 472 -9.88 -26.27 0.58
CA VAL A 472 -8.88 -26.33 1.65
C VAL A 472 -8.07 -27.64 1.56
N SER A 473 -6.95 -27.66 2.28
CA SER A 473 -6.17 -28.85 2.61
C SER A 473 -5.82 -28.83 4.10
N SER A 474 -5.42 -29.97 4.64
CA SER A 474 -5.00 -30.16 6.03
C SER A 474 -4.31 -31.51 6.14
N PHE A 475 -3.76 -31.83 7.31
CA PHE A 475 -3.30 -33.19 7.59
C PHE A 475 -4.47 -34.16 7.33
N THR A 476 -4.21 -35.14 6.49
CA THR A 476 -5.26 -36.01 5.95
C THR A 476 -5.61 -37.12 6.92
N ASN A 477 -6.81 -37.67 6.79
CA ASN A 477 -7.22 -38.87 7.52
C ASN A 477 -6.29 -40.05 7.23
N GLU A 478 -5.73 -40.10 6.01
CA GLU A 478 -4.78 -41.14 5.59
C GLU A 478 -3.42 -40.96 6.27
N GLU A 479 -2.90 -39.73 6.36
CA GLU A 479 -1.68 -39.42 7.12
C GLU A 479 -1.87 -39.69 8.62
N GLU A 480 -3.03 -39.32 9.19
CA GLU A 480 -3.38 -39.59 10.60
C GLU A 480 -3.40 -41.09 10.92
N LYS A 481 -3.96 -41.89 10.02
CA LYS A 481 -3.94 -43.35 10.13
C LYS A 481 -2.53 -43.91 9.96
N ALA A 482 -1.73 -43.35 9.04
CA ALA A 482 -0.36 -43.79 8.78
C ALA A 482 0.57 -43.56 9.99
N VAL A 483 0.35 -42.49 10.77
CA VAL A 483 1.06 -42.26 12.04
C VAL A 483 0.44 -43.01 13.24
N GLY A 484 -0.69 -43.69 13.05
CA GLY A 484 -1.36 -44.51 14.07
C GLY A 484 -2.08 -43.70 15.16
N LEU A 485 -2.44 -42.44 14.89
CA LEU A 485 -3.04 -41.53 15.87
C LEU A 485 -4.52 -41.23 15.62
N ASN A 486 -5.12 -41.87 14.61
CA ASN A 486 -6.53 -41.69 14.24
C ASN A 486 -7.54 -42.08 15.34
N ASN A 487 -7.14 -42.84 16.36
CA ASN A 487 -7.95 -43.17 17.53
C ASN A 487 -7.51 -42.40 18.81
N VAL A 488 -6.53 -41.50 18.67
CA VAL A 488 -5.98 -40.69 19.77
C VAL A 488 -6.46 -39.24 19.66
N VAL A 489 -6.47 -38.68 18.46
CA VAL A 489 -6.98 -37.33 18.22
C VAL A 489 -8.48 -37.22 18.55
N PRO A 490 -8.96 -36.08 19.08
CA PRO A 490 -10.35 -35.91 19.51
C PRO A 490 -11.36 -35.97 18.35
N PHE A 491 -10.90 -35.67 17.13
CA PHE A 491 -11.66 -35.81 15.89
C PHE A 491 -10.69 -35.90 14.71
N LEU A 492 -11.18 -36.36 13.56
CA LEU A 492 -10.44 -36.38 12.31
C LEU A 492 -10.56 -35.03 11.59
N LEU A 493 -9.44 -34.34 11.39
CA LEU A 493 -9.42 -32.95 10.91
C LEU A 493 -10.00 -32.77 9.51
N GLU A 494 -9.59 -33.59 8.54
CA GLU A 494 -10.13 -33.57 7.16
C GLU A 494 -11.66 -33.76 7.19
N SER A 495 -12.15 -34.74 7.95
CA SER A 495 -13.60 -35.00 8.08
C SER A 495 -14.35 -33.82 8.69
N MET A 496 -13.81 -33.21 9.74
CA MET A 496 -14.45 -32.06 10.41
C MET A 496 -14.51 -30.83 9.50
N LEU A 497 -13.45 -30.55 8.72
CA LEU A 497 -13.48 -29.44 7.75
C LEU A 497 -14.54 -29.66 6.66
N ILE A 498 -14.71 -30.89 6.17
CA ILE A 498 -15.77 -31.25 5.22
C ILE A 498 -17.16 -31.05 5.85
N GLU A 499 -17.36 -31.48 7.10
CA GLU A 499 -18.61 -31.26 7.85
C GLU A 499 -18.95 -29.77 7.98
N ARG A 500 -17.94 -28.89 8.04
CA ARG A 500 -18.07 -27.43 8.10
C ARG A 500 -18.26 -26.77 6.72
N GLY A 501 -18.44 -27.56 5.67
CA GLY A 501 -18.76 -27.10 4.32
C GLY A 501 -17.55 -26.88 3.40
N ALA A 502 -16.34 -27.27 3.83
CA ALA A 502 -15.14 -27.12 3.02
C ALA A 502 -15.04 -28.18 1.91
N ARG A 503 -14.47 -27.82 0.76
CA ARG A 503 -14.03 -28.77 -0.28
C ARG A 503 -12.59 -29.16 0.00
N HIS A 504 -12.37 -30.31 0.65
CA HIS A 504 -11.02 -30.78 0.97
C HIS A 504 -10.34 -31.40 -0.25
N THR A 505 -9.06 -31.08 -0.44
CA THR A 505 -8.21 -31.66 -1.48
C THR A 505 -6.87 -32.08 -0.85
N LYS A 506 -6.26 -33.12 -1.44
CA LYS A 506 -5.05 -33.72 -0.90
C LYS A 506 -4.13 -34.23 -2.00
N ALA A 507 -2.83 -34.17 -1.73
CA ALA A 507 -1.80 -34.91 -2.44
C ALA A 507 -1.53 -36.25 -1.73
N PRO A 508 -0.75 -37.16 -2.34
CA PRO A 508 -0.28 -38.37 -1.67
C PRO A 508 0.42 -38.06 -0.34
N LEU A 509 0.47 -39.06 0.54
CA LEU A 509 1.08 -38.94 1.87
C LEU A 509 2.44 -38.24 1.82
N TRP A 510 2.65 -37.28 2.74
CA TRP A 510 3.91 -36.54 2.94
C TRP A 510 4.32 -35.60 1.79
N GLN A 511 3.53 -35.52 0.72
CA GLN A 511 3.81 -34.62 -0.38
C GLN A 511 3.36 -33.20 -0.06
N LEU A 512 4.08 -32.23 -0.61
CA LEU A 512 3.70 -30.82 -0.56
C LEU A 512 2.35 -30.62 -1.27
N HIS A 513 1.40 -29.98 -0.59
CA HIS A 513 0.13 -29.53 -1.17
C HIS A 513 -0.37 -28.27 -0.48
N VAL A 514 -0.70 -27.25 -1.27
CA VAL A 514 -1.18 -25.95 -0.76
C VAL A 514 -2.38 -25.51 -1.59
N GLU A 515 -3.46 -25.18 -0.88
CA GLU A 515 -4.66 -24.59 -1.45
C GLU A 515 -4.74 -23.10 -1.10
N VAL A 516 -5.15 -22.29 -2.08
CA VAL A 516 -5.43 -20.87 -1.92
C VAL A 516 -6.84 -20.59 -2.40
N SER A 517 -7.76 -20.38 -1.45
CA SER A 517 -9.15 -20.04 -1.72
C SER A 517 -9.42 -18.63 -1.23
N GLU A 518 -9.46 -17.67 -2.17
CA GLU A 518 -9.54 -16.22 -1.88
C GLU A 518 -8.35 -15.75 -1.02
N ARG A 519 -8.61 -15.43 0.26
CA ARG A 519 -7.62 -15.02 1.27
C ARG A 519 -7.43 -16.07 2.36
N LEU A 520 -7.95 -17.29 2.15
CA LEU A 520 -7.69 -18.46 2.98
C LEU A 520 -6.64 -19.34 2.31
N ILE A 521 -5.53 -19.59 3.01
CA ILE A 521 -4.44 -20.47 2.55
C ILE A 521 -4.33 -21.65 3.49
N THR A 522 -4.24 -22.86 2.95
CA THR A 522 -4.08 -24.07 3.78
C THR A 522 -3.09 -25.04 3.16
N GLY A 523 -2.17 -25.58 3.97
CA GLY A 523 -1.20 -26.60 3.57
C GLY A 523 -1.44 -27.95 4.24
N GLN A 524 -1.09 -29.04 3.54
CA GLN A 524 -1.41 -30.39 3.99
C GLN A 524 -0.59 -30.87 5.20
N ASN A 525 0.72 -30.63 5.22
CA ASN A 525 1.65 -31.29 6.14
C ASN A 525 2.96 -30.46 6.29
N PRO A 526 3.95 -30.87 7.09
CA PRO A 526 5.18 -30.09 7.27
C PRO A 526 5.91 -29.73 5.96
N ALA A 527 5.86 -30.60 4.94
CA ALA A 527 6.48 -30.34 3.63
C ALA A 527 5.82 -29.16 2.88
N SER A 528 4.63 -28.75 3.31
CA SER A 528 3.87 -27.65 2.71
C SER A 528 4.15 -26.29 3.37
N ALA A 529 4.83 -26.26 4.53
CA ALA A 529 4.97 -25.06 5.36
C ALA A 529 5.61 -23.88 4.62
N GLU A 530 6.77 -24.08 3.99
CA GLU A 530 7.45 -23.02 3.24
C GLU A 530 6.56 -22.44 2.14
N GLN A 531 5.85 -23.30 1.41
CA GLN A 531 4.98 -22.88 0.31
C GLN A 531 3.74 -22.13 0.79
N VAL A 532 3.20 -22.44 1.97
CA VAL A 532 2.18 -21.61 2.64
C VAL A 532 2.72 -20.21 2.91
N GLY A 533 3.93 -20.11 3.48
CA GLY A 533 4.59 -18.82 3.70
C GLY A 533 4.78 -18.00 2.40
N ARG A 534 5.18 -18.66 1.31
CA ARG A 534 5.32 -18.03 -0.02
C ARG A 534 3.99 -17.56 -0.58
N ALA A 535 2.93 -18.35 -0.42
CA ALA A 535 1.57 -17.98 -0.83
C ALA A 535 1.05 -16.76 -0.03
N MET A 536 1.34 -16.69 1.28
CA MET A 536 1.01 -15.53 2.11
C MET A 536 1.71 -14.27 1.59
N VAL A 537 3.02 -14.31 1.34
CA VAL A 537 3.78 -13.19 0.76
C VAL A 537 3.14 -12.72 -0.55
N LYS A 538 2.74 -13.65 -1.42
CA LYS A 538 2.12 -13.31 -2.72
C LYS A 538 0.80 -12.56 -2.56
N LEU A 539 0.00 -12.88 -1.53
CA LEU A 539 -1.25 -12.15 -1.26
C LEU A 539 -1.02 -10.82 -0.54
N LEU A 540 -0.03 -10.75 0.35
CA LEU A 540 0.25 -9.55 1.15
C LEU A 540 1.06 -8.47 0.42
N SER A 541 1.66 -8.83 -0.73
CA SER A 541 2.43 -7.91 -1.58
C SER A 541 1.63 -7.35 -2.77
N LYS A 542 0.33 -7.66 -2.83
CA LYS A 542 -0.63 -7.03 -3.75
C LYS A 542 -1.33 -5.88 -3.05
#